data_AF-A0A1Y2J7L8-F1
#
_entry.id   AF-A0A1Y2J7L8-F1
#
_cell.length_a   1.000
_cell.length_b   1.000
_cell.length_c   1.000
_cell.angle_alpha   90.00
_cell.angle_beta   90.00
_cell.angle_gamma   90.00
#
_symmetry.space_group_name_H-M   'P 1'
#
loop_
_entity.id
_entity.type
_entity.pdbx_description
1 polymer ?
#
loop_
_entity_poly.entity_id
_entity_poly.type
_entity_poly.pdbx_seq_one_letter_code
_entity_poly.pdbx_strand_id
1 'polypeptide(L)'
;MIIQQMKQSAAANSTATEPVLLKQYKLLGAVIDAPWATRLDHKITRHIIDRYYARFGNSRASLRYLEVATGAERNKIIPSLRRIVENGVISIIRQGAGTRPTEYGLNFDFASKPASGAPEGTSTSGAPEGTSSGAPEGTSTDTSGAHEGTQTYLRGMSTDMPTVNMNEDTHAAASPPPVGGPEATTAGTAWDPGGFEELWAAYPRKHQRAKAQAAYRALAPSPVLHATLVTQAAAWASHYQQTATEKKWWKQLHMWLAEERYLEDLPEPYENPKEAAIARAKTKGARKADQSKEAGKSGLSPKTPLGPHSVKIVNAEISGGAWDQEREFVLSLKIEDGDHTEKEFSHSFKLMSADETAQDQGMATYRQVREATGVLEPEDTSDFRGKSLRAIVKPMGRVEYASL
;
A
#
# COMPACT_ATOMS: atom_id res chain seq x y z
N MET A 1 47.77 40.71 -35.95
CA MET A 1 46.93 41.33 -34.90
C MET A 1 45.46 40.90 -35.00
N ILE A 2 45.16 39.59 -35.14
CA ILE A 2 43.78 39.03 -35.16
C ILE A 2 43.76 37.57 -34.62
N ILE A 3 44.59 37.22 -33.63
CA ILE A 3 44.56 35.89 -32.97
C ILE A 3 44.63 36.04 -31.44
N GLN A 4 43.99 37.09 -30.91
CA GLN A 4 43.98 37.34 -29.47
C GLN A 4 42.62 37.85 -29.00
N GLN A 5 41.53 37.40 -29.63
CA GLN A 5 40.17 37.78 -29.26
C GLN A 5 39.17 36.63 -29.39
N MET A 6 39.60 35.39 -29.10
CA MET A 6 38.69 34.22 -28.99
C MET A 6 38.94 33.37 -27.74
N LYS A 7 39.66 33.88 -26.75
CA LYS A 7 39.98 33.16 -25.49
C LYS A 7 39.26 33.71 -24.25
N GLN A 8 38.17 34.44 -24.42
CA GLN A 8 37.39 35.04 -23.31
C GLN A 8 35.86 34.78 -23.37
N SER A 9 35.41 33.70 -24.02
CA SER A 9 33.98 33.33 -24.03
C SER A 9 33.72 31.89 -23.56
N ALA A 10 34.41 31.46 -22.50
CA ALA A 10 34.12 30.19 -21.81
C ALA A 10 34.17 30.31 -20.28
N ALA A 11 33.81 31.48 -19.74
CA ALA A 11 33.45 31.64 -18.32
C ALA A 11 31.93 31.69 -18.19
N ALA A 12 31.24 30.69 -18.76
CA ALA A 12 29.81 30.50 -18.57
C ALA A 12 29.60 29.66 -17.30
N ASN A 13 29.32 30.34 -16.19
CA ASN A 13 28.52 29.89 -15.06
C ASN A 13 28.62 28.39 -14.71
N SER A 14 29.70 27.97 -14.04
CA SER A 14 29.58 26.82 -13.14
C SER A 14 28.81 27.28 -11.91
N THR A 15 27.48 27.36 -12.02
CA THR A 15 26.64 27.41 -10.83
C THR A 15 26.92 26.14 -10.06
N ALA A 16 27.68 26.27 -8.97
CA ALA A 16 28.00 25.17 -8.07
C ALA A 16 26.68 24.47 -7.74
N THR A 17 26.53 23.23 -8.22
CA THR A 17 25.29 22.49 -8.04
C THR A 17 25.15 22.24 -6.55
N GLU A 18 24.17 22.91 -5.95
CA GLU A 18 23.91 22.83 -4.53
C GLU A 18 23.73 21.36 -4.12
N PRO A 19 24.45 20.88 -3.08
CA PRO A 19 24.36 19.48 -2.67
C PRO A 19 22.92 19.12 -2.30
N VAL A 20 22.48 17.93 -2.70
CA VAL A 20 21.10 17.44 -2.51
C VAL A 20 20.66 17.56 -1.05
N LEU A 21 21.56 17.28 -0.11
CA LEU A 21 21.29 17.38 1.32
C LEU A 21 20.92 18.81 1.75
N LEU A 22 21.56 19.83 1.18
CA LEU A 22 21.25 21.22 1.48
C LEU A 22 19.88 21.60 0.91
N LYS A 23 19.51 21.10 -0.28
CA LYS A 23 18.17 21.29 -0.84
C LYS A 23 17.08 20.62 0.02
N GLN A 24 17.34 19.41 0.51
CA GLN A 24 16.44 18.70 1.44
C GLN A 24 16.25 19.49 2.74
N TYR A 25 17.34 20.00 3.32
CA TYR A 25 17.29 20.82 4.53
C TYR A 25 16.50 22.12 4.32
N LYS A 26 16.77 22.84 3.23
CA LYS A 26 16.05 24.08 2.88
C LYS A 26 14.55 23.84 2.67
N LEU A 27 14.19 22.74 1.99
CA LEU A 27 12.79 22.36 1.80
C LEU A 27 12.09 22.10 3.14
N LEU A 28 12.72 21.36 4.05
CA LEU A 28 12.15 21.10 5.37
C LEU A 28 12.00 22.40 6.19
N GLY A 29 13.01 23.28 6.16
CA GLY A 29 12.97 24.60 6.81
C GLY A 29 11.81 25.45 6.29
N ALA A 30 11.66 25.55 4.97
CA ALA A 30 10.57 26.30 4.34
C ALA A 30 9.17 25.78 4.73
N VAL A 31 9.02 24.47 4.97
CA VAL A 31 7.77 23.88 5.44
C VAL A 31 7.53 24.19 6.92
N ILE A 32 8.58 24.20 7.75
CA ILE A 32 8.49 24.56 9.17
C ILE A 32 8.08 26.02 9.35
N ASP A 33 8.58 26.91 8.49
CA ASP A 33 8.29 28.34 8.53
C ASP A 33 6.93 28.69 7.89
N ALA A 34 6.28 27.74 7.22
CA ALA A 34 5.02 27.98 6.53
C ALA A 34 3.84 28.09 7.53
N PRO A 35 3.02 29.17 7.47
CA PRO A 35 1.97 29.42 8.47
C PRO A 35 0.81 28.41 8.41
N TRP A 36 0.65 27.68 7.30
CA TRP A 36 -0.39 26.66 7.13
C TRP A 36 0.01 25.29 7.72
N ALA A 37 1.30 25.08 7.96
CA ALA A 37 1.84 23.78 8.30
C ALA A 37 1.68 23.47 9.80
N THR A 38 1.25 22.25 10.08
CA THR A 38 1.11 21.73 11.44
C THR A 38 2.32 20.88 11.82
N ARG A 39 2.45 20.58 13.12
CA ARG A 39 3.47 19.62 13.61
C ARG A 39 3.42 18.26 12.91
N LEU A 40 2.23 17.81 12.49
CA LEU A 40 2.09 16.56 11.74
C LEU A 40 2.62 16.71 10.31
N ASP A 41 2.32 17.83 9.65
CA ASP A 41 2.82 18.11 8.31
C ASP A 41 4.35 18.13 8.29
N HIS A 42 4.99 18.70 9.31
CA HIS A 42 6.45 18.71 9.46
C HIS A 42 7.01 17.28 9.57
N LYS A 43 6.40 16.44 10.41
CA LYS A 43 6.83 15.04 10.60
C LYS A 43 6.69 14.22 9.32
N ILE A 44 5.54 14.32 8.64
CA ILE A 44 5.30 13.60 7.38
C ILE A 44 6.31 14.05 6.32
N THR A 45 6.47 15.36 6.15
CA THR A 45 7.40 15.94 5.18
C THR A 45 8.83 15.47 5.44
N ARG A 46 9.30 15.51 6.70
CA ARG A 46 10.62 15.01 7.09
C ARG A 46 10.82 13.55 6.65
N HIS A 47 9.88 12.66 6.96
CA HIS A 47 10.03 11.24 6.60
C HIS A 47 9.98 10.97 5.09
N ILE A 48 9.27 11.79 4.33
CA ILE A 48 9.26 11.72 2.86
C ILE A 48 10.61 12.22 2.32
N ILE A 49 11.14 13.33 2.86
CA ILE A 49 12.46 13.89 2.49
C ILE A 49 13.60 12.92 2.82
N ASP A 50 13.59 12.31 4.01
CA ASP A 50 14.61 11.33 4.45
C ASP A 50 14.66 10.11 3.53
N ARG A 51 13.56 9.80 2.84
CA ARG A 51 13.45 8.70 1.87
C ARG A 51 13.65 9.13 0.42
N TYR A 52 14.11 10.35 0.18
CA TYR A 52 14.44 10.82 -1.16
C TYR A 52 15.68 10.12 -1.70
N TYR A 53 15.59 9.63 -2.94
CA TYR A 53 16.69 8.97 -3.61
C TYR A 53 17.07 9.73 -4.87
N ALA A 54 18.19 10.47 -4.78
CA ALA A 54 18.64 11.41 -5.79
C ALA A 54 18.77 10.79 -7.20
N ARG A 55 19.17 9.51 -7.28
CA ARG A 55 19.30 8.78 -8.55
C ARG A 55 17.98 8.68 -9.33
N PHE A 56 16.84 8.58 -8.65
CA PHE A 56 15.52 8.48 -9.28
C PHE A 56 14.71 9.78 -9.20
N GLY A 57 15.22 10.79 -8.49
CA GLY A 57 14.52 12.08 -8.33
C GLY A 57 13.20 11.97 -7.57
N ASN A 58 12.98 10.89 -6.81
CA ASN A 58 11.73 10.64 -6.10
C ASN A 58 11.98 10.07 -4.70
N SER A 59 10.92 10.07 -3.89
CA SER A 59 10.86 9.46 -2.57
C SER A 59 9.73 8.43 -2.53
N ARG A 60 9.87 7.41 -1.67
CA ARG A 60 8.90 6.31 -1.57
C ARG A 60 8.44 6.10 -0.14
N ALA A 61 7.17 6.34 0.13
CA ALA A 61 6.57 6.10 1.43
C ALA A 61 5.15 5.56 1.30
N SER A 62 4.87 4.43 1.97
CA SER A 62 3.52 3.90 2.10
C SER A 62 2.77 4.61 3.24
N LEU A 63 1.44 4.62 3.18
CA LEU A 63 0.63 5.15 4.29
C LEU A 63 0.92 4.42 5.61
N ARG A 64 1.09 3.09 5.55
CA ARG A 64 1.43 2.29 6.73
C ARG A 64 2.78 2.67 7.33
N TYR A 65 3.78 2.95 6.48
CA TYR A 65 5.06 3.45 6.97
C TYR A 65 4.91 4.81 7.67
N LEU A 66 4.13 5.73 7.10
CA LEU A 66 3.90 7.04 7.70
C LEU A 66 3.13 6.95 9.02
N GLU A 67 2.19 6.01 9.17
CA GLU A 67 1.51 5.72 10.45
C GLU A 67 2.52 5.36 11.54
N VAL A 68 3.38 4.37 11.25
CA VAL A 68 4.39 3.90 12.21
C VAL A 68 5.41 4.99 12.51
N ALA A 69 5.91 5.68 11.49
CA ALA A 69 6.97 6.68 11.65
C ALA A 69 6.49 7.93 12.41
N THR A 70 5.25 8.36 12.18
CA THR A 70 4.72 9.57 12.83
C THR A 70 3.98 9.29 14.14
N GLY A 71 3.56 8.04 14.37
CA GLY A 71 2.65 7.64 15.44
C GLY A 71 1.21 8.15 15.24
N ALA A 72 0.89 8.69 14.07
CA ALA A 72 -0.43 9.23 13.77
C ALA A 72 -1.31 8.18 13.07
N GLU A 73 -2.61 8.27 13.32
CA GLU A 73 -3.60 7.45 12.63
C GLU A 73 -3.77 7.85 11.15
N ARG A 74 -4.17 6.88 10.34
CA ARG A 74 -4.36 7.05 8.89
C ARG A 74 -5.31 8.18 8.50
N ASN A 75 -6.40 8.33 9.26
CA ASN A 75 -7.42 9.37 9.08
C ASN A 75 -6.86 10.80 9.25
N LYS A 76 -5.75 10.98 9.99
CA LYS A 76 -5.03 12.25 10.19
C LYS A 76 -3.92 12.44 9.15
N ILE A 77 -3.26 11.35 8.77
CA ILE A 77 -2.20 11.37 7.75
C ILE A 77 -2.74 11.78 6.39
N ILE A 78 -3.86 11.21 5.94
CA ILE A 78 -4.43 11.51 4.61
C ILE A 78 -4.72 13.01 4.39
N PRO A 79 -5.45 13.73 5.28
CA PRO A 79 -5.71 15.16 5.10
C PRO A 79 -4.45 16.02 5.23
N SER A 80 -3.51 15.65 6.11
CA SER A 80 -2.21 16.33 6.22
C SER A 80 -1.39 16.18 4.93
N LEU A 81 -1.32 14.97 4.39
CA LEU A 81 -0.62 14.70 3.14
C LEU A 81 -1.26 15.41 1.94
N ARG A 82 -2.60 15.50 1.91
CA ARG A 82 -3.34 16.31 0.93
C ARG A 82 -2.94 17.79 1.03
N ARG A 83 -2.89 18.36 2.25
CA ARG A 83 -2.49 19.76 2.48
C ARG A 83 -1.07 20.05 1.99
N ILE A 84 -0.12 19.16 2.27
CA ILE A 84 1.28 19.27 1.80
C ILE A 84 1.34 19.29 0.26
N VAL A 85 0.51 18.46 -0.40
CA VAL A 85 0.42 18.40 -1.87
C VAL A 85 -0.27 19.65 -2.45
N GLU A 86 -1.37 20.11 -1.84
CA GLU A 86 -2.11 21.30 -2.26
C GLU A 86 -1.25 22.57 -2.17
N ASN A 87 -0.37 22.66 -1.18
CA ASN A 87 0.59 23.76 -1.04
C ASN A 87 1.84 23.60 -1.93
N GLY A 88 1.92 22.53 -2.72
CA GLY A 88 2.97 22.33 -3.71
C GLY A 88 4.35 21.99 -3.12
N VAL A 89 4.42 21.52 -1.88
CA VAL A 89 5.68 21.06 -1.27
C VAL A 89 6.16 19.75 -1.90
N ILE A 90 5.20 18.83 -2.15
CA ILE A 90 5.45 17.56 -2.83
C ILE A 90 4.39 17.33 -3.90
N SER A 91 4.73 16.53 -4.91
CA SER A 91 3.79 16.03 -5.92
C SER A 91 3.68 14.52 -5.83
N ILE A 92 2.50 13.96 -6.11
CA ILE A 92 2.33 12.50 -6.20
C ILE A 92 2.64 12.10 -7.64
N ILE A 93 3.80 11.46 -7.86
CA ILE A 93 4.20 10.95 -9.17
C ILE A 93 3.39 9.70 -9.51
N ARG A 94 3.26 8.80 -8.52
CA ARG A 94 2.55 7.53 -8.70
C ARG A 94 1.87 7.10 -7.41
N GLN A 95 0.56 6.86 -7.49
CA GLN A 95 -0.19 6.35 -6.35
C GLN A 95 0.19 4.89 -6.05
N GLY A 96 0.44 4.60 -4.77
CA GLY A 96 0.65 3.25 -4.27
C GLY A 96 -0.60 2.38 -4.45
N ALA A 97 -0.40 1.11 -4.77
CA ALA A 97 -1.47 0.11 -4.92
C ALA A 97 -0.97 -1.25 -4.43
N GLY A 98 -1.78 -1.95 -3.64
CA GLY A 98 -1.38 -3.21 -3.00
C GLY A 98 -0.15 -3.02 -2.10
N THR A 99 0.91 -3.78 -2.36
CA THR A 99 2.18 -3.72 -1.63
C THR A 99 3.11 -2.60 -2.11
N ARG A 100 2.77 -1.91 -3.22
CA ARG A 100 3.62 -0.86 -3.78
C ARG A 100 3.45 0.45 -2.99
N PRO A 101 4.53 1.07 -2.49
CA PRO A 101 4.47 2.37 -1.84
C PRO A 101 4.14 3.50 -2.83
N THR A 102 3.64 4.61 -2.31
CA THR A 102 3.43 5.84 -3.11
C THR A 102 4.76 6.50 -3.40
N GLU A 103 4.89 7.02 -4.63
CA GLU A 103 6.07 7.75 -5.10
C GLU A 103 5.78 9.25 -5.10
N TYR A 104 6.61 10.02 -4.39
CA TYR A 104 6.48 11.48 -4.29
C TYR A 104 7.67 12.18 -4.93
N GLY A 105 7.39 13.24 -5.71
CA GLY A 105 8.37 14.21 -6.16
C GLY A 105 8.51 15.33 -5.14
N LEU A 106 9.73 15.75 -4.85
CA LEU A 106 10.01 16.88 -3.96
C LEU A 106 10.11 18.16 -4.77
N ASN A 107 9.42 19.22 -4.35
CA ASN A 107 9.56 20.55 -4.96
C ASN A 107 10.64 21.35 -4.25
N PHE A 108 11.89 21.21 -4.66
CA PHE A 108 13.00 21.95 -4.05
C PHE A 108 12.90 23.49 -4.26
N ASP A 109 12.14 23.94 -5.25
CA ASP A 109 11.91 25.37 -5.50
C ASP A 109 10.91 25.98 -4.50
N PHE A 110 10.23 25.17 -3.69
CA PHE A 110 9.36 25.65 -2.61
C PHE A 110 10.11 26.54 -1.63
N ALA A 111 11.38 26.21 -1.33
CA ALA A 111 12.22 27.00 -0.44
C ALA A 111 12.74 28.31 -1.07
N SER A 112 12.69 28.44 -2.39
CA SER A 112 13.14 29.63 -3.12
C SER A 112 12.03 30.64 -3.35
N LYS A 113 10.76 30.25 -3.17
CA LYS A 113 9.65 31.19 -3.26
C LYS A 113 9.67 32.05 -2.00
N PRO A 114 9.92 33.38 -2.09
CA PRO A 114 9.63 34.24 -0.97
C PRO A 114 8.15 34.02 -0.63
N ALA A 115 7.85 33.83 0.66
CA ALA A 115 6.47 33.80 1.12
C ALA A 115 5.81 35.04 0.54
N SER A 116 4.91 34.84 -0.43
CA SER A 116 4.22 35.92 -1.12
C SER A 116 3.17 36.49 -0.17
N GLY A 117 3.64 37.08 0.92
CA GLY A 117 2.87 37.92 1.82
C GLY A 117 2.87 39.32 1.23
N ALA A 118 1.75 39.68 0.59
CA ALA A 118 1.34 41.07 0.62
C ALA A 118 1.10 41.43 2.10
N PRO A 119 1.78 42.45 2.66
CA PRO A 119 1.41 42.97 3.95
C PRO A 119 0.17 43.84 3.75
N GLU A 120 -1.02 43.27 3.97
CA GLU A 120 -2.20 44.11 4.15
C GLU A 120 -2.04 44.77 5.52
N GLY A 121 -1.65 46.05 5.47
CA GLY A 121 -1.35 46.84 6.64
C GLY A 121 -2.57 46.99 7.54
N THR A 122 -2.37 46.72 8.82
CA THR A 122 -3.06 47.50 9.85
C THR A 122 -2.03 47.84 10.90
N SER A 123 -1.46 49.03 10.74
CA SER A 123 -0.76 49.74 11.79
C SER A 123 -1.64 49.81 13.04
N THR A 124 -1.12 49.43 14.20
CA THR A 124 -1.20 50.26 15.40
C THR A 124 -0.09 49.85 16.38
N SER A 125 0.61 50.88 16.81
CA SER A 125 1.76 51.01 17.69
C SER A 125 1.66 50.33 19.07
N GLY A 126 2.80 49.83 19.57
CA GLY A 126 3.07 49.58 20.99
C GLY A 126 4.55 49.27 21.22
N ALA A 127 5.19 50.04 22.10
CA ALA A 127 6.63 50.22 22.29
C ALA A 127 7.38 49.04 22.96
N PRO A 128 8.74 49.05 22.99
CA PRO A 128 9.56 47.99 23.54
C PRO A 128 10.01 48.26 24.99
N GLU A 129 9.57 47.42 25.91
CA GLU A 129 10.18 47.16 27.22
C GLU A 129 10.09 45.64 27.41
N GLY A 130 11.03 44.88 27.92
CA GLY A 130 12.20 45.11 28.73
C GLY A 130 12.50 43.73 29.31
N THR A 131 13.78 43.34 29.31
CA THR A 131 14.26 42.04 29.79
C THR A 131 13.81 41.78 31.23
N SER A 132 13.21 40.61 31.52
CA SER A 132 13.32 40.03 32.87
C SER A 132 13.07 38.52 32.87
N SER A 133 14.08 37.83 33.39
CA SER A 133 14.16 36.41 33.73
C SER A 133 13.24 36.02 34.88
N GLY A 134 12.55 34.89 34.74
CA GLY A 134 11.85 34.21 35.83
C GLY A 134 11.13 32.93 35.38
N ALA A 135 11.61 31.78 35.85
CA ALA A 135 10.87 30.51 35.91
C ALA A 135 10.17 30.40 37.28
N PRO A 136 9.45 29.31 37.61
CA PRO A 136 8.49 28.48 36.86
C PRO A 136 7.10 28.45 37.57
N GLU A 137 6.22 27.57 37.08
CA GLU A 137 4.94 27.11 37.67
C GLU A 137 3.68 27.94 37.41
N GLY A 138 2.63 27.22 36.99
CA GLY A 138 1.30 27.78 36.76
C GLY A 138 0.45 26.84 35.91
N THR A 139 0.08 25.69 36.47
CA THR A 139 -1.03 24.87 35.97
C THR A 139 -2.29 25.74 35.97
N SER A 140 -2.90 25.96 34.81
CA SER A 140 -4.28 26.44 34.75
C SER A 140 -5.01 25.75 33.61
N THR A 141 -5.86 24.81 34.01
CA THR A 141 -7.11 24.49 33.33
C THR A 141 -7.92 25.76 33.17
N ASP A 142 -8.26 26.14 31.95
CA ASP A 142 -9.60 26.63 31.69
C ASP A 142 -9.98 26.56 30.20
N THR A 143 -11.16 25.98 30.02
CA THR A 143 -12.00 25.96 28.84
C THR A 143 -12.53 27.35 28.51
N SER A 144 -12.41 27.80 27.26
CA SER A 144 -13.38 28.69 26.61
C SER A 144 -13.08 28.80 25.12
N GLY A 145 -14.12 28.88 24.29
CA GLY A 145 -13.98 29.10 22.86
C GLY A 145 -15.22 28.76 22.03
N ALA A 146 -16.32 29.46 22.32
CA ALA A 146 -17.48 29.59 21.45
C ALA A 146 -17.06 30.16 20.07
N HIS A 147 -17.61 29.62 18.97
CA HIS A 147 -18.60 30.29 18.11
C HIS A 147 -18.04 31.48 17.31
N GLU A 148 -17.88 31.31 15.99
CA GLU A 148 -18.59 32.08 14.96
C GLU A 148 -18.07 31.77 13.56
N GLY A 149 -19.02 31.82 12.62
CA GLY A 149 -18.83 31.41 11.24
C GLY A 149 -17.94 32.35 10.45
N THR A 150 -17.33 31.78 9.42
CA THR A 150 -16.75 32.57 8.34
C THR A 150 -17.24 31.95 7.03
N GLN A 151 -18.17 32.65 6.40
CA GLN A 151 -18.51 32.46 4.99
C GLN A 151 -17.25 32.70 4.17
N THR A 152 -16.97 31.83 3.19
CA THR A 152 -15.90 32.09 2.22
C THR A 152 -16.42 31.87 0.81
N TYR A 153 -16.19 32.91 0.01
CA TYR A 153 -16.66 33.13 -1.34
C TYR A 153 -16.12 32.09 -2.32
N LEU A 154 -17.00 31.24 -2.86
CA LEU A 154 -16.72 30.47 -4.07
C LEU A 154 -17.00 31.36 -5.29
N ARG A 155 -15.92 31.77 -5.96
CA ARG A 155 -15.95 32.40 -7.28
C ARG A 155 -16.22 31.31 -8.32
N GLY A 156 -17.37 31.40 -8.98
CA GLY A 156 -17.86 30.40 -9.92
C GLY A 156 -17.02 30.24 -11.18
N MET A 157 -16.99 29.02 -11.71
CA MET A 157 -16.87 28.78 -13.14
C MET A 157 -18.26 28.33 -13.63
N SER A 158 -18.86 29.18 -14.45
CA SER A 158 -19.99 28.87 -15.31
C SER A 158 -19.54 27.87 -16.38
N THR A 159 -20.31 26.79 -16.53
CA THR A 159 -20.54 26.15 -17.83
C THR A 159 -22.01 25.82 -17.91
N ASP A 160 -22.77 26.83 -18.33
CA ASP A 160 -24.06 26.65 -18.98
C ASP A 160 -23.91 25.65 -20.14
N MET A 161 -24.68 24.57 -20.11
CA MET A 161 -25.12 23.89 -21.32
C MET A 161 -26.59 23.51 -21.16
N PRO A 162 -27.40 23.67 -22.22
CA PRO A 162 -28.84 23.80 -22.12
C PRO A 162 -29.55 22.45 -22.04
N THR A 163 -30.53 22.40 -21.15
CA THR A 163 -31.55 21.36 -21.06
C THR A 163 -32.43 21.42 -22.31
N VAL A 164 -32.13 20.58 -23.30
CA VAL A 164 -33.06 20.31 -24.40
C VAL A 164 -34.05 19.25 -23.92
N ASN A 165 -35.22 19.73 -23.49
CA ASN A 165 -36.42 18.94 -23.27
C ASN A 165 -37.14 18.81 -24.62
N MET A 166 -37.21 17.59 -25.16
CA MET A 166 -38.01 17.16 -26.32
C MET A 166 -38.43 15.71 -26.01
N ASN A 167 -39.65 15.23 -26.19
CA ASN A 167 -40.91 15.77 -26.69
C ASN A 167 -42.02 14.95 -26.00
N GLU A 168 -43.12 15.59 -25.63
CA GLU A 168 -44.37 14.88 -25.37
C GLU A 168 -45.04 14.55 -26.71
N ASP A 169 -45.41 13.28 -26.83
CA ASP A 169 -46.35 12.74 -27.79
C ASP A 169 -47.64 13.56 -27.82
N THR A 170 -48.07 14.02 -29.01
CA THR A 170 -49.47 14.01 -29.47
C THR A 170 -49.52 14.57 -30.89
N HIS A 171 -49.60 13.74 -31.93
CA HIS A 171 -50.35 14.09 -33.15
C HIS A 171 -50.83 12.83 -33.87
N ALA A 172 -52.14 12.83 -34.13
CA ALA A 172 -52.88 11.80 -34.84
C ALA A 172 -52.65 11.83 -36.37
N ALA A 173 -52.72 10.63 -36.94
CA ALA A 173 -53.16 10.23 -38.29
C ALA A 173 -52.97 11.17 -39.50
N ALA A 174 -52.19 10.66 -40.48
CA ALA A 174 -52.50 10.81 -41.90
C ALA A 174 -52.05 9.54 -42.67
N SER A 175 -52.98 8.92 -43.39
CA SER A 175 -52.71 7.81 -44.33
C SER A 175 -52.14 8.33 -45.65
N PRO A 176 -51.14 7.65 -46.24
CA PRO A 176 -50.86 7.72 -47.67
C PRO A 176 -51.22 6.43 -48.44
N PRO A 177 -51.49 6.52 -49.76
CA PRO A 177 -52.02 5.44 -50.61
C PRO A 177 -50.96 4.43 -51.09
N PRO A 178 -51.37 3.27 -51.64
CA PRO A 178 -50.47 2.17 -52.00
C PRO A 178 -49.95 2.33 -53.44
N VAL A 179 -48.64 2.19 -53.65
CA VAL A 179 -48.03 1.97 -54.98
C VAL A 179 -46.81 1.06 -54.82
N GLY A 180 -46.77 -0.03 -55.59
CA GLY A 180 -45.84 -1.15 -55.43
C GLY A 180 -44.59 -1.12 -56.31
N GLY A 181 -43.70 -2.08 -56.00
CA GLY A 181 -42.55 -2.57 -56.79
C GLY A 181 -41.34 -1.62 -56.87
N PRO A 182 -40.07 -2.08 -56.82
CA PRO A 182 -39.56 -3.39 -57.24
C PRO A 182 -38.69 -4.14 -56.20
N GLU A 183 -38.44 -5.42 -56.48
CA GLU A 183 -37.59 -6.35 -55.72
C GLU A 183 -36.16 -5.83 -55.55
N ALA A 184 -35.75 -5.61 -54.30
CA ALA A 184 -34.38 -5.36 -53.92
C ALA A 184 -33.72 -6.68 -53.48
N THR A 185 -32.71 -7.09 -54.24
CA THR A 185 -31.70 -8.09 -53.89
C THR A 185 -31.29 -7.94 -52.43
N THR A 186 -31.44 -9.02 -51.65
CA THR A 186 -31.18 -9.09 -50.20
C THR A 186 -29.73 -8.76 -49.86
N ALA A 187 -29.43 -7.48 -49.69
CA ALA A 187 -28.30 -7.02 -48.89
C ALA A 187 -28.57 -7.44 -47.44
N GLY A 188 -27.62 -8.16 -46.83
CA GLY A 188 -27.75 -8.69 -45.47
C GLY A 188 -28.32 -7.63 -44.53
N THR A 189 -29.42 -7.97 -43.88
CA THR A 189 -30.13 -7.14 -42.91
C THR A 189 -29.10 -6.58 -41.93
N ALA A 190 -28.88 -5.27 -41.97
CA ALA A 190 -28.04 -4.58 -41.00
C ALA A 190 -28.57 -4.96 -39.61
N TRP A 191 -27.70 -5.61 -38.85
CA TRP A 191 -28.05 -6.19 -37.57
C TRP A 191 -28.81 -5.18 -36.70
N ASP A 192 -29.99 -5.57 -36.25
CA ASP A 192 -30.89 -4.71 -35.48
C ASP A 192 -30.20 -4.30 -34.15
N PRO A 193 -30.02 -3.00 -33.85
CA PRO A 193 -29.38 -2.53 -32.60
C PRO A 193 -30.03 -3.00 -31.29
N GLY A 194 -31.11 -3.78 -31.35
CA GLY A 194 -31.86 -4.36 -30.23
C GLY A 194 -31.19 -5.52 -29.48
N GLY A 195 -30.13 -6.15 -30.00
CA GLY A 195 -29.50 -7.30 -29.33
C GLY A 195 -29.00 -7.00 -27.91
N PHE A 196 -28.54 -5.77 -27.64
CA PHE A 196 -28.10 -5.37 -26.30
C PHE A 196 -29.22 -5.47 -25.25
N GLU A 197 -30.47 -5.17 -25.60
CA GLU A 197 -31.58 -5.18 -24.63
C GLU A 197 -31.90 -6.58 -24.13
N GLU A 198 -31.77 -7.59 -24.99
CA GLU A 198 -31.94 -8.99 -24.63
C GLU A 198 -30.86 -9.44 -23.62
N LEU A 199 -29.58 -9.16 -23.91
CA LEU A 199 -28.49 -9.44 -22.98
C LEU A 199 -28.65 -8.66 -21.67
N TRP A 200 -29.01 -7.38 -21.78
CA TRP A 200 -29.25 -6.52 -20.62
C TRP A 200 -30.36 -7.09 -19.75
N ALA A 201 -31.45 -7.60 -20.34
CA ALA A 201 -32.58 -8.22 -19.63
C ALA A 201 -32.18 -9.54 -18.95
N ALA A 202 -31.33 -10.37 -19.58
CA ALA A 202 -30.87 -11.63 -19.02
C ALA A 202 -29.90 -11.46 -17.82
N TYR A 203 -29.03 -10.43 -17.85
CA TYR A 203 -28.00 -10.28 -16.82
C TYR A 203 -28.56 -9.82 -15.45
N PRO A 204 -28.17 -10.40 -14.31
CA PRO A 204 -28.88 -10.23 -13.04
C PRO A 204 -28.63 -8.85 -12.37
N ARG A 205 -27.49 -8.20 -12.63
CA ARG A 205 -27.13 -6.88 -12.05
C ARG A 205 -27.32 -5.75 -13.07
N LYS A 206 -28.37 -4.94 -12.89
CA LYS A 206 -28.67 -3.77 -13.75
C LYS A 206 -27.94 -2.50 -13.28
N HIS A 207 -26.63 -2.40 -13.53
CA HIS A 207 -25.82 -1.23 -13.12
C HIS A 207 -24.97 -0.68 -14.27
N GLN A 208 -24.86 0.65 -14.37
CA GLN A 208 -24.08 1.36 -15.40
C GLN A 208 -24.41 0.93 -16.84
N ARG A 209 -25.70 0.99 -17.22
CA ARG A 209 -26.22 0.59 -18.56
C ARG A 209 -25.44 1.20 -19.72
N ALA A 210 -25.14 2.51 -19.68
CA ALA A 210 -24.40 3.19 -20.74
C ALA A 210 -22.99 2.60 -20.97
N LYS A 211 -22.27 2.23 -19.89
CA LYS A 211 -20.96 1.58 -20.01
C LYS A 211 -21.06 0.16 -20.53
N ALA A 212 -22.09 -0.59 -20.12
CA ALA A 212 -22.33 -1.93 -20.62
C ALA A 212 -22.68 -1.91 -22.11
N GLN A 213 -23.49 -0.95 -22.55
CA GLN A 213 -23.82 -0.76 -23.96
C GLN A 213 -22.58 -0.38 -24.78
N ALA A 214 -21.72 0.50 -24.25
CA ALA A 214 -20.44 0.84 -24.90
C ALA A 214 -19.52 -0.38 -25.02
N ALA A 215 -19.37 -1.19 -23.97
CA ALA A 215 -18.58 -2.42 -23.98
C ALA A 215 -19.14 -3.46 -24.97
N TYR A 216 -20.46 -3.62 -25.02
CA TYR A 216 -21.13 -4.52 -25.97
C TYR A 216 -20.93 -4.06 -27.42
N ARG A 217 -21.06 -2.76 -27.70
CA ARG A 217 -20.78 -2.19 -29.03
C ARG A 217 -19.32 -2.36 -29.43
N ALA A 218 -18.38 -2.19 -28.50
CA ALA A 218 -16.96 -2.38 -28.75
C ALA A 218 -16.62 -3.84 -29.10
N LEU A 219 -17.34 -4.81 -28.53
CA LEU A 219 -17.19 -6.23 -28.84
C LEU A 219 -17.73 -6.60 -30.24
N ALA A 220 -18.67 -5.81 -30.78
CA ALA A 220 -19.33 -6.02 -32.08
C ALA A 220 -19.73 -7.50 -32.33
N PRO A 221 -20.54 -8.11 -31.45
CA PRO A 221 -20.76 -9.56 -31.46
C PRO A 221 -21.52 -10.06 -32.69
N SER A 222 -21.10 -11.22 -33.21
CA SER A 222 -21.80 -11.98 -34.26
C SER A 222 -23.07 -12.68 -33.72
N PRO A 223 -24.04 -13.16 -34.54
CA PRO A 223 -25.36 -13.60 -34.02
C PRO A 223 -25.22 -14.77 -33.07
N VAL A 224 -24.26 -15.63 -33.41
CA VAL A 224 -23.86 -16.78 -32.60
C VAL A 224 -23.22 -16.34 -31.28
N LEU A 225 -22.35 -15.33 -31.31
CA LEU A 225 -21.73 -14.80 -30.08
C LEU A 225 -22.77 -14.13 -29.19
N HIS A 226 -23.69 -13.32 -29.74
CA HIS A 226 -24.78 -12.71 -28.99
C HIS A 226 -25.65 -13.76 -28.28
N ALA A 227 -26.09 -14.80 -28.99
CA ALA A 227 -26.84 -15.90 -28.39
C ALA A 227 -26.06 -16.60 -27.25
N THR A 228 -24.74 -16.75 -27.42
CA THR A 228 -23.85 -17.29 -26.38
C THR A 228 -23.78 -16.38 -25.16
N LEU A 229 -23.64 -15.07 -25.36
CA LEU A 229 -23.62 -14.07 -24.28
C LEU A 229 -24.92 -14.09 -23.47
N VAL A 230 -26.08 -14.15 -24.13
CA VAL A 230 -27.40 -14.22 -23.47
C VAL A 230 -27.53 -15.50 -22.65
N THR A 231 -27.12 -16.64 -23.21
CA THR A 231 -27.14 -17.94 -22.53
C THR A 231 -26.25 -17.95 -21.29
N GLN A 232 -25.02 -17.45 -21.40
CA GLN A 232 -24.07 -17.37 -20.29
C GLN A 232 -24.52 -16.38 -19.21
N ALA A 233 -25.08 -15.23 -19.62
CA ALA A 233 -25.65 -14.26 -18.67
C ALA A 233 -26.78 -14.87 -17.85
N ALA A 234 -27.66 -15.68 -18.47
CA ALA A 234 -28.72 -16.41 -17.79
C ALA A 234 -28.16 -17.49 -16.84
N ALA A 235 -27.15 -18.25 -17.26
CA ALA A 235 -26.50 -19.25 -16.41
C ALA A 235 -25.87 -18.63 -15.16
N TRP A 236 -25.17 -17.50 -15.31
CA TRP A 236 -24.62 -16.73 -14.19
C TRP A 236 -25.72 -16.18 -13.27
N ALA A 237 -26.86 -15.73 -13.84
CA ALA A 237 -28.01 -15.30 -13.05
C ALA A 237 -28.56 -16.43 -12.17
N SER A 238 -28.75 -17.62 -12.74
CA SER A 238 -29.21 -18.79 -12.00
C SER A 238 -28.22 -19.21 -10.92
N HIS A 239 -26.92 -19.21 -11.21
CA HIS A 239 -25.88 -19.57 -10.24
C HIS A 239 -25.84 -18.60 -9.05
N TYR A 240 -25.94 -17.29 -9.29
CA TYR A 240 -25.98 -16.31 -8.20
C TYR A 240 -27.24 -16.43 -7.33
N GLN A 241 -28.38 -16.80 -7.92
CA GLN A 241 -29.61 -17.06 -7.18
C GLN A 241 -29.48 -18.32 -6.31
N GLN A 242 -28.87 -19.39 -6.81
CA GLN A 242 -28.67 -20.64 -6.08
C GLN A 242 -27.70 -20.50 -4.91
N THR A 243 -26.61 -19.74 -5.08
CA THR A 243 -25.56 -19.57 -4.06
C THR A 243 -25.87 -18.51 -3.01
N ALA A 244 -27.00 -17.81 -3.13
CA ALA A 244 -27.37 -16.67 -2.27
C ALA A 244 -26.27 -15.59 -2.15
N THR A 245 -25.41 -15.47 -3.18
CA THR A 245 -24.33 -14.49 -3.19
C THR A 245 -24.91 -13.08 -3.13
N GLU A 246 -24.44 -12.22 -2.22
CA GLU A 246 -24.94 -10.84 -2.13
C GLU A 246 -24.69 -10.05 -3.43
N LYS A 247 -25.67 -9.25 -3.87
CA LYS A 247 -25.62 -8.46 -5.12
C LYS A 247 -24.39 -7.55 -5.26
N LYS A 248 -23.80 -7.11 -4.14
CA LYS A 248 -22.60 -6.26 -4.14
C LYS A 248 -21.38 -6.97 -4.74
N TRP A 249 -21.31 -8.30 -4.61
CA TRP A 249 -20.23 -9.16 -5.11
C TRP A 249 -20.44 -9.62 -6.56
N TRP A 250 -21.62 -9.42 -7.13
CA TRP A 250 -21.87 -9.78 -8.53
C TRP A 250 -21.07 -8.87 -9.46
N LYS A 251 -20.34 -9.43 -10.42
CA LYS A 251 -19.61 -8.62 -11.39
C LYS A 251 -20.58 -7.76 -12.21
N GLN A 252 -20.16 -6.55 -12.58
CA GLN A 252 -20.98 -5.64 -13.40
C GLN A 252 -20.86 -6.05 -14.87
N LEU A 253 -21.95 -5.95 -15.65
CA LEU A 253 -21.98 -6.45 -17.04
C LEU A 253 -20.86 -5.89 -17.92
N HIS A 254 -20.53 -4.60 -17.78
CA HIS A 254 -19.44 -4.00 -18.57
C HIS A 254 -18.05 -4.59 -18.24
N MET A 255 -17.79 -4.95 -16.98
CA MET A 255 -16.55 -5.64 -16.59
C MET A 255 -16.58 -7.10 -17.05
N TRP A 256 -17.73 -7.75 -16.95
CA TRP A 256 -17.91 -9.13 -17.42
C TRP A 256 -17.67 -9.27 -18.93
N LEU A 257 -18.15 -8.30 -19.72
CA LEU A 257 -17.86 -8.22 -21.16
C LEU A 257 -16.39 -7.87 -21.44
N ALA A 258 -15.82 -6.88 -20.75
CA ALA A 258 -14.45 -6.41 -20.98
C ALA A 258 -13.37 -7.42 -20.55
N GLU A 259 -13.63 -8.21 -19.51
CA GLU A 259 -12.76 -9.30 -19.04
C GLU A 259 -13.03 -10.63 -19.77
N GLU A 260 -13.88 -10.63 -20.81
CA GLU A 260 -14.25 -11.82 -21.61
C GLU A 260 -14.75 -13.01 -20.77
N ARG A 261 -15.40 -12.73 -19.64
CA ARG A 261 -15.83 -13.74 -18.65
C ARG A 261 -16.99 -14.62 -19.10
N TYR A 262 -17.53 -14.35 -20.29
CA TYR A 262 -18.45 -15.26 -20.95
C TYR A 262 -17.77 -16.54 -21.46
N LEU A 263 -16.43 -16.58 -21.48
CA LEU A 263 -15.61 -17.77 -21.77
C LEU A 263 -15.14 -18.50 -20.50
N GLU A 264 -15.24 -17.87 -19.33
CA GLU A 264 -14.88 -18.50 -18.05
C GLU A 264 -16.00 -19.45 -17.58
N ASP A 265 -15.62 -20.52 -16.88
CA ASP A 265 -16.57 -21.37 -16.17
C ASP A 265 -17.33 -20.58 -15.09
N LEU A 266 -18.49 -21.11 -14.68
CA LEU A 266 -19.30 -20.52 -13.61
C LEU A 266 -18.44 -20.37 -12.34
N PRO A 267 -18.43 -19.20 -11.69
CA PRO A 267 -17.56 -18.94 -10.56
C PRO A 267 -17.86 -19.91 -9.42
N GLU A 268 -16.83 -20.47 -8.79
CA GLU A 268 -17.03 -21.32 -7.61
C GLU A 268 -17.82 -20.53 -6.53
N PRO A 269 -18.80 -21.16 -5.85
CA PRO A 269 -19.53 -20.52 -4.77
C PRO A 269 -18.58 -19.89 -3.76
N TYR A 270 -18.67 -18.58 -3.58
CA TYR A 270 -17.85 -17.89 -2.59
C TYR A 270 -18.29 -18.32 -1.19
N GLU A 271 -17.58 -19.28 -0.60
CA GLU A 271 -17.70 -19.57 0.82
C GLU A 271 -17.08 -18.41 1.59
N ASN A 272 -17.90 -17.65 2.32
CA ASN A 272 -17.39 -16.60 3.19
C ASN A 272 -16.34 -17.23 4.12
N PRO A 273 -15.07 -16.78 4.09
CA PRO A 273 -13.98 -17.45 4.80
C PRO A 273 -14.25 -17.56 6.32
N LYS A 274 -15.06 -16.65 6.87
CA LYS A 274 -15.53 -16.75 8.25
C LYS A 274 -16.53 -17.90 8.44
N GLU A 275 -17.48 -18.07 7.54
CA GLU A 275 -18.45 -19.17 7.59
C GLU A 275 -17.82 -20.51 7.25
N ALA A 276 -16.89 -20.55 6.28
CA ALA A 276 -16.07 -21.71 6.00
C ALA A 276 -15.24 -22.12 7.23
N ALA A 277 -14.65 -21.15 7.94
CA ALA A 277 -13.95 -21.41 9.19
C ALA A 277 -14.89 -21.92 10.30
N ILE A 278 -16.10 -21.36 10.42
CA ILE A 278 -17.12 -21.80 11.38
C ILE A 278 -17.65 -23.20 11.05
N ALA A 279 -17.90 -23.51 9.78
CA ALA A 279 -18.36 -24.82 9.32
C ALA A 279 -17.27 -25.90 9.50
N ARG A 280 -15.99 -25.55 9.22
CA ARG A 280 -14.84 -26.40 9.53
C ARG A 280 -14.63 -26.58 11.04
N ALA A 281 -14.93 -25.56 11.84
CA ALA A 281 -14.90 -25.65 13.30
C ALA A 281 -16.04 -26.50 13.86
N LYS A 282 -17.24 -26.46 13.25
CA LYS A 282 -18.38 -27.30 13.66
C LYS A 282 -18.21 -28.77 13.28
N THR A 283 -17.60 -29.07 12.13
CA THR A 283 -17.33 -30.45 11.69
C THR A 283 -16.18 -31.08 12.46
N LYS A 284 -15.20 -30.28 12.91
CA LYS A 284 -14.20 -30.71 13.90
C LYS A 284 -14.79 -30.61 15.32
N GLY A 285 -15.64 -31.58 15.66
CA GLY A 285 -16.36 -31.64 16.93
C GLY A 285 -15.52 -31.24 18.17
N ALA A 286 -16.20 -30.62 19.13
CA ALA A 286 -15.66 -30.03 20.36
C ALA A 286 -14.64 -30.94 21.08
N ARG A 287 -13.37 -30.84 20.72
CA ARG A 287 -12.28 -31.27 21.58
C ARG A 287 -12.07 -30.19 22.62
N LYS A 288 -12.22 -30.59 23.88
CA LYS A 288 -11.94 -29.80 25.08
C LYS A 288 -10.76 -28.87 24.84
N ALA A 289 -10.97 -27.61 25.17
CA ALA A 289 -9.96 -26.58 25.21
C ALA A 289 -8.86 -26.99 26.21
N ASP A 290 -7.87 -27.71 25.70
CA ASP A 290 -6.54 -27.71 26.27
C ASP A 290 -5.68 -26.84 25.37
N GLN A 291 -4.98 -25.91 25.98
CA GLN A 291 -4.23 -24.86 25.32
C GLN A 291 -3.12 -25.46 24.45
N SER A 292 -3.39 -25.67 23.16
CA SER A 292 -2.34 -25.72 22.15
C SER A 292 -2.36 -24.40 21.40
N LYS A 293 -1.66 -23.41 21.99
CA LYS A 293 -1.01 -22.37 21.18
C LYS A 293 -0.31 -23.11 20.03
N GLU A 294 -0.56 -22.64 18.82
CA GLU A 294 0.09 -23.13 17.59
C GLU A 294 1.56 -23.43 17.90
N ALA A 295 1.93 -24.70 17.78
CA ALA A 295 3.31 -25.13 17.82
C ALA A 295 3.98 -24.43 16.63
N GLY A 296 4.52 -23.24 16.88
CA GLY A 296 5.34 -22.51 15.95
C GLY A 296 6.36 -23.50 15.42
N LYS A 297 6.49 -23.57 14.09
CA LYS A 297 7.47 -24.42 13.40
C LYS A 297 8.78 -24.30 14.16
N SER A 298 9.16 -25.33 14.89
CA SER A 298 10.43 -25.34 15.60
C SER A 298 11.50 -25.14 14.55
N GLY A 299 12.35 -24.13 14.69
CA GLY A 299 13.48 -23.88 13.78
C GLY A 299 14.54 -25.00 13.78
N LEU A 300 14.20 -26.17 14.32
CA LEU A 300 15.01 -27.38 14.35
C LEU A 300 14.67 -28.30 13.18
N SER A 301 15.69 -28.99 12.68
CA SER A 301 15.49 -30.10 11.76
C SER A 301 14.67 -31.24 12.42
N PRO A 302 13.82 -31.97 11.69
CA PRO A 302 12.95 -33.02 12.26
C PRO A 302 13.66 -34.20 12.93
N LYS A 303 14.98 -34.33 12.76
CA LYS A 303 15.79 -35.46 13.26
C LYS A 303 16.77 -35.04 14.35
N THR A 304 16.62 -33.84 14.92
CA THR A 304 17.51 -33.38 15.97
C THR A 304 17.33 -34.22 17.24
N PRO A 305 18.38 -34.84 17.78
CA PRO A 305 18.27 -35.62 19.00
C PRO A 305 17.98 -34.73 20.21
N LEU A 306 17.09 -35.18 21.09
CA LEU A 306 16.75 -34.48 22.33
C LEU A 306 17.84 -34.66 23.39
N GLY A 307 17.96 -33.70 24.31
CA GLY A 307 18.91 -33.75 25.42
C GLY A 307 20.11 -32.81 25.27
N PRO A 308 21.06 -32.88 26.23
CA PRO A 308 22.30 -32.12 26.18
C PRO A 308 23.31 -32.77 25.23
N HIS A 309 23.94 -31.96 24.37
CA HIS A 309 24.99 -32.38 23.42
C HIS A 309 26.13 -31.36 23.44
N SER A 310 27.38 -31.84 23.42
CA SER A 310 28.53 -31.03 23.04
C SER A 310 28.51 -30.85 21.53
N VAL A 311 28.47 -29.62 21.06
CA VAL A 311 28.36 -29.33 19.62
C VAL A 311 29.41 -28.34 19.17
N LYS A 312 29.86 -28.47 17.93
CA LYS A 312 30.69 -27.50 17.22
C LYS A 312 29.89 -26.80 16.14
N ILE A 313 29.97 -25.48 16.08
CA ILE A 313 29.32 -24.68 15.05
C ILE A 313 30.10 -24.85 13.74
N VAL A 314 29.49 -25.54 12.77
CA VAL A 314 30.07 -25.77 11.43
C VAL A 314 29.82 -24.57 10.52
N ASN A 315 28.62 -23.99 10.61
CA ASN A 315 28.25 -22.80 9.85
C ASN A 315 27.32 -21.90 10.67
N ALA A 316 27.40 -20.60 10.42
CA ALA A 316 26.49 -19.60 10.95
C ALA A 316 26.20 -18.60 9.84
N GLU A 317 24.93 -18.29 9.60
CA GLU A 317 24.52 -17.35 8.56
C GLU A 317 23.30 -16.55 8.98
N ILE A 318 23.18 -15.33 8.48
CA ILE A 318 21.95 -14.53 8.59
C ILE A 318 21.25 -14.62 7.24
N SER A 319 20.07 -15.24 7.22
CA SER A 319 19.18 -15.28 6.07
C SER A 319 18.22 -14.07 6.09
N GLY A 320 17.87 -13.61 4.88
CA GLY A 320 17.08 -12.40 4.65
C GLY A 320 17.87 -11.31 3.91
N GLY A 321 17.21 -10.60 3.01
CA GLY A 321 17.81 -9.49 2.29
C GLY A 321 18.14 -8.32 3.22
N ALA A 322 19.08 -7.46 2.82
CA ALA A 322 19.43 -6.25 3.57
C ALA A 322 18.22 -5.35 3.90
N TRP A 323 17.16 -5.46 3.10
CA TRP A 323 15.92 -4.69 3.17
C TRP A 323 14.73 -5.46 3.78
N ASP A 324 14.91 -6.72 4.14
CA ASP A 324 13.83 -7.52 4.71
C ASP A 324 13.63 -7.14 6.18
N GLN A 325 12.36 -7.02 6.56
CA GLN A 325 11.96 -6.74 7.94
C GLN A 325 12.13 -7.96 8.85
N GLU A 326 12.26 -9.14 8.25
CA GLU A 326 12.55 -10.38 8.95
C GLU A 326 13.98 -10.80 8.64
N ARG A 327 14.78 -10.98 9.69
CA ARG A 327 16.12 -11.56 9.60
C ARG A 327 16.17 -12.79 10.48
N GLU A 328 16.59 -13.90 9.92
CA GLU A 328 16.70 -15.17 10.61
C GLU A 328 18.18 -15.54 10.70
N PHE A 329 18.59 -16.01 11.87
CA PHE A 329 19.94 -16.49 12.13
C PHE A 329 19.91 -18.01 12.15
N VAL A 330 20.73 -18.64 11.32
CA VAL A 330 20.76 -20.08 11.13
C VAL A 330 22.11 -20.61 11.59
N LEU A 331 22.08 -21.52 12.56
CA LEU A 331 23.25 -22.25 13.05
C LEU A 331 23.22 -23.68 12.52
N SER A 332 24.33 -24.12 11.94
CA SER A 332 24.58 -25.54 11.63
C SER A 332 25.54 -26.11 12.67
N LEU A 333 25.09 -27.12 13.42
CA LEU A 333 25.76 -27.66 14.60
C LEU A 333 26.11 -29.13 14.35
N LYS A 334 27.37 -29.53 14.58
CA LYS A 334 27.83 -30.93 14.54
C LYS A 334 28.04 -31.42 15.98
N ILE A 335 27.43 -32.54 16.33
CA ILE A 335 27.56 -33.16 17.66
C ILE A 335 28.94 -33.81 17.79
N GLU A 336 29.67 -33.49 18.86
CA GLU A 336 31.02 -33.96 19.15
C GLU A 336 31.06 -35.13 20.16
N ASP A 337 29.95 -35.43 20.85
CA ASP A 337 29.87 -36.45 21.89
C ASP A 337 28.65 -37.39 21.79
N GLY A 338 28.72 -38.52 22.53
CA GLY A 338 27.62 -39.46 22.72
C GLY A 338 27.22 -40.29 21.48
N ASP A 339 26.06 -40.94 21.56
CA ASP A 339 25.50 -41.84 20.53
C ASP A 339 25.10 -41.13 19.22
N HIS A 340 25.26 -39.80 19.19
CA HIS A 340 24.92 -38.96 18.05
C HIS A 340 26.12 -38.19 17.51
N THR A 341 27.34 -38.60 17.90
CA THR A 341 28.59 -38.05 17.36
C THR A 341 28.56 -38.01 15.83
N GLU A 342 29.05 -36.89 15.28
CA GLU A 342 29.06 -36.54 13.87
C GLU A 342 27.72 -36.20 13.20
N LYS A 343 26.58 -36.37 13.89
CA LYS A 343 25.31 -35.90 13.33
C LYS A 343 25.24 -34.38 13.34
N GLU A 344 24.75 -33.84 12.24
CA GLU A 344 24.52 -32.41 12.09
C GLU A 344 23.04 -32.09 12.23
N PHE A 345 22.75 -30.95 12.85
CA PHE A 345 21.41 -30.37 12.85
C PHE A 345 21.48 -28.85 12.71
N SER A 346 20.42 -28.28 12.16
CA SER A 346 20.26 -26.83 12.05
C SER A 346 19.32 -26.31 13.14
N HIS A 347 19.62 -25.12 13.67
CA HIS A 347 18.72 -24.34 14.50
C HIS A 347 18.59 -22.92 13.93
N SER A 348 17.37 -22.50 13.63
CA SER A 348 17.08 -21.15 13.16
C SER A 348 16.19 -20.38 14.13
N PHE A 349 16.46 -19.09 14.29
CA PHE A 349 15.66 -18.18 15.12
C PHE A 349 15.70 -16.74 14.56
N LYS A 350 14.67 -15.94 14.84
CA LYS A 350 14.53 -14.59 14.27
C LYS A 350 15.28 -13.54 15.07
N LEU A 351 16.28 -12.88 14.47
CA LEU A 351 16.94 -11.71 15.06
C LEU A 351 16.12 -10.43 14.88
N MET A 352 15.43 -10.31 13.74
CA MET A 352 14.49 -9.23 13.47
C MET A 352 13.17 -9.85 13.03
N SER A 353 12.06 -9.41 13.62
CA SER A 353 10.74 -9.92 13.31
C SER A 353 9.70 -8.83 13.52
N ALA A 354 8.65 -8.82 12.71
CA ALA A 354 7.48 -7.97 12.97
C ALA A 354 6.72 -8.41 14.23
N ASP A 355 6.86 -9.67 14.63
CA ASP A 355 6.39 -10.19 15.91
C ASP A 355 7.45 -9.94 17.00
N GLU A 356 7.13 -9.03 17.91
CA GLU A 356 7.96 -8.62 19.05
C GLU A 356 8.33 -9.81 19.94
N THR A 357 7.41 -10.75 20.17
CA THR A 357 7.68 -11.92 21.02
C THR A 357 8.72 -12.85 20.39
N ALA A 358 8.61 -13.07 19.08
CA ALA A 358 9.58 -13.87 18.33
C ALA A 358 10.96 -13.18 18.28
N GLN A 359 10.98 -11.86 18.13
CA GLN A 359 12.23 -11.08 18.14
C GLN A 359 12.92 -11.16 19.50
N ASP A 360 12.19 -10.97 20.60
CA ASP A 360 12.76 -11.05 21.96
C ASP A 360 13.35 -12.43 22.25
N GLN A 361 12.64 -13.50 21.84
CA GLN A 361 13.12 -14.87 21.98
C GLN A 361 14.37 -15.13 21.15
N GLY A 362 14.43 -14.65 19.92
CA GLY A 362 15.61 -14.79 19.07
C GLY A 362 16.80 -13.98 19.57
N MET A 363 16.60 -12.76 20.07
CA MET A 363 17.65 -11.94 20.68
C MET A 363 18.18 -12.55 22.00
N ALA A 364 17.31 -13.16 22.80
CA ALA A 364 17.71 -13.91 23.98
C ALA A 364 18.54 -15.15 23.61
N THR A 365 18.11 -15.89 22.58
CA THR A 365 18.85 -17.06 22.07
C THR A 365 20.21 -16.66 21.50
N TYR A 366 20.27 -15.57 20.74
CA TYR A 366 21.52 -15.03 20.20
C TYR A 366 22.51 -14.63 21.30
N ARG A 367 22.02 -14.03 22.39
CA ARG A 367 22.84 -13.71 23.57
C ARG A 367 23.42 -14.97 24.20
N GLN A 368 22.61 -16.03 24.37
CA GLN A 368 23.10 -17.31 24.91
C GLN A 368 24.20 -17.91 24.03
N VAL A 369 24.07 -17.85 22.71
CA VAL A 369 25.12 -18.33 21.78
C VAL A 369 26.42 -17.54 21.96
N ARG A 370 26.36 -16.21 22.07
CA ARG A 370 27.54 -15.35 22.31
C ARG A 370 28.23 -15.65 23.63
N GLU A 371 27.46 -15.78 24.70
CA GLU A 371 27.98 -16.12 26.03
C GLU A 371 28.59 -17.53 26.04
N ALA A 372 27.91 -18.51 25.45
CA ALA A 372 28.35 -19.90 25.39
C ALA A 372 29.63 -20.09 24.56
N THR A 373 29.80 -19.32 23.48
CA THR A 373 30.98 -19.38 22.60
C THR A 373 32.14 -18.48 23.05
N GLY A 374 31.89 -17.55 23.98
CA GLY A 374 32.83 -16.50 24.37
C GLY A 374 33.02 -15.40 23.32
N VAL A 375 32.22 -15.39 22.25
CA VAL A 375 32.28 -14.37 21.19
C VAL A 375 31.40 -13.19 21.60
N LEU A 376 31.95 -12.34 22.46
CA LEU A 376 31.18 -11.24 23.05
C LEU A 376 30.85 -10.13 22.06
N GLU A 377 31.65 -9.88 21.02
CA GLU A 377 31.41 -8.81 20.05
C GLU A 377 31.71 -9.32 18.63
N PRO A 378 30.82 -10.14 18.04
CA PRO A 378 31.03 -10.66 16.69
C PRO A 378 30.96 -9.52 15.67
N GLU A 379 31.97 -9.41 14.81
CA GLU A 379 31.95 -8.54 13.64
C GLU A 379 31.14 -9.19 12.51
N ASP A 380 31.24 -10.52 12.38
CA ASP A 380 30.51 -11.31 11.40
C ASP A 380 30.05 -12.66 12.00
N THR A 381 29.03 -13.24 11.36
CA THR A 381 28.55 -14.60 11.58
C THR A 381 29.66 -15.65 11.51
N SER A 382 30.70 -15.43 10.69
CA SER A 382 31.85 -16.34 10.58
C SER A 382 32.67 -16.45 11.87
N ASP A 383 32.60 -15.49 12.81
CA ASP A 383 33.29 -15.53 14.10
C ASP A 383 32.82 -16.69 15.00
N PHE A 384 31.60 -17.18 14.75
CA PHE A 384 31.04 -18.34 15.43
C PHE A 384 31.54 -19.68 14.88
N ARG A 385 32.08 -19.71 13.65
CA ARG A 385 32.49 -20.96 13.00
C ARG A 385 33.66 -21.60 13.75
N GLY A 386 33.52 -22.89 14.02
CA GLY A 386 34.50 -23.71 14.73
C GLY A 386 34.49 -23.57 16.25
N LYS A 387 33.64 -22.70 16.82
CA LYS A 387 33.43 -22.63 18.26
C LYS A 387 32.62 -23.83 18.73
N SER A 388 33.02 -24.40 19.87
CA SER A 388 32.26 -25.47 20.52
C SER A 388 31.48 -24.91 21.70
N LEU A 389 30.28 -25.45 21.93
CA LEU A 389 29.38 -25.06 23.00
C LEU A 389 28.50 -26.25 23.42
N ARG A 390 27.80 -26.13 24.54
CA ARG A 390 26.80 -27.12 24.96
C ARG A 390 25.41 -26.70 24.50
N ALA A 391 24.74 -27.55 23.72
CA ALA A 391 23.36 -27.34 23.26
C ALA A 391 22.40 -28.30 23.99
N ILE A 392 21.37 -27.75 24.64
CA ILE A 392 20.33 -28.52 25.33
C ILE A 392 19.05 -28.47 24.50
N VAL A 393 18.78 -29.53 23.75
CA VAL A 393 17.62 -29.64 22.87
C VAL A 393 16.42 -30.14 23.68
N LYS A 394 15.43 -29.28 23.88
CA LYS A 394 14.19 -29.59 24.61
C LYS A 394 13.07 -30.02 23.64
N PRO A 395 12.02 -30.70 24.15
CA PRO A 395 10.80 -30.92 23.39
C PRO A 395 10.24 -29.62 22.81
N MET A 396 9.44 -29.72 21.73
CA MET A 396 8.91 -28.58 20.98
C MET A 396 9.98 -27.73 20.26
N GLY A 397 11.19 -28.26 20.18
CA GLY A 397 12.31 -27.72 19.43
C GLY A 397 12.85 -26.37 19.92
N ARG A 398 12.77 -26.16 21.23
CA ARG A 398 13.51 -25.12 21.93
C ARG A 398 14.94 -25.60 22.19
N VAL A 399 15.94 -24.77 21.90
CA VAL A 399 17.35 -25.05 22.20
C VAL A 399 17.86 -24.00 23.17
N GLU A 400 18.55 -24.45 24.21
CA GLU A 400 19.29 -23.58 25.13
C GLU A 400 20.79 -23.81 24.97
N TYR A 401 21.58 -22.74 25.05
CA TYR A 401 23.02 -22.79 24.85
C TYR A 401 23.77 -22.41 26.14
N ALA A 402 24.83 -23.15 26.43
CA ALA A 402 25.71 -22.92 27.58
C ALA A 402 27.18 -23.14 27.18
N SER A 403 28.12 -22.54 27.92
CA SER A 403 29.55 -22.84 27.77
C SER A 403 29.82 -24.32 28.03
N LEU A 404 30.81 -24.88 27.33
CA LEU A 404 31.15 -26.30 27.44
C LEU A 404 31.62 -26.73 28.83
#